data_AF-A0A3S0BL65-F1
#
_entry.id   AF-A0A3S0BL65-F1
#
_cell.length_a   1.000
_cell.length_b   1.000
_cell.length_c   1.000
_cell.angle_alpha   90.00
_cell.angle_beta   90.00
_cell.angle_gamma   90.00
#
_symmetry.space_group_name_H-M   'P 1'
#
loop_
_entity.id
_entity.type
_entity.pdbx_description
1 polymer ?
#
loop_
_entity_poly.entity_id
_entity_poly.type
_entity_poly.pdbx_seq_one_letter_code
_entity_poly.pdbx_strand_id
1 'polypeptide(L)' 'KLIARALDITEGTVKVHVKHLLKKLNLRSRVEAAVWAVKSGIAQRHG' A
#
# COMPACT_ATOMS: atom_id res chain seq x y z
N LYS A 1 12.26 1.92 -1.52
CA LYS A 1 13.12 3.08 -1.21
C LYS A 1 12.35 4.35 -0.88
N LEU A 2 11.43 4.85 -1.73
CA LEU A 2 10.74 6.14 -1.48
C LEU A 2 9.89 6.16 -0.20
N ILE A 3 8.97 5.18 -0.04
CA ILE A 3 8.11 5.09 1.15
C ILE A 3 8.92 4.97 2.44
N ALA A 4 9.97 4.15 2.40
CA ALA A 4 10.91 3.96 3.51
C ALA A 4 11.55 5.29 3.95
N ARG A 5 12.04 6.09 2.99
CA ARG A 5 12.63 7.41 3.26
C ARG A 5 11.60 8.43 3.76
N ALA A 6 10.42 8.45 3.15
CA ALA A 6 9.37 9.41 3.51
C ALA A 6 8.83 9.19 4.93
N LEU A 7 8.90 7.95 5.43
CA LEU A 7 8.38 7.55 6.74
C LEU A 7 9.49 7.25 7.76
N ASP A 8 10.76 7.49 7.42
CA ASP A 8 11.94 7.19 8.25
C ASP A 8 11.96 5.75 8.83
N ILE A 9 11.69 4.76 7.96
CA ILE A 9 11.70 3.33 8.31
C ILE A 9 12.49 2.51 7.30
N THR A 10 12.87 1.29 7.69
CA THR A 10 13.58 0.37 6.79
C THR A 10 12.69 -0.17 5.67
N GLU A 11 13.29 -0.60 4.56
CA GLU A 11 12.55 -1.30 3.50
C GLU A 11 11.92 -2.60 3.98
N GLY A 12 12.56 -3.28 4.95
CA GLY A 12 12.00 -4.49 5.58
C GLY A 12 10.69 -4.18 6.29
N THR A 13 10.64 -3.08 7.04
CA THR A 13 9.43 -2.59 7.72
C THR A 13 8.32 -2.30 6.72
N VAL A 14 8.62 -1.59 5.61
CA VAL A 14 7.64 -1.33 4.54
C VAL A 14 7.06 -2.64 3.99
N LYS A 15 7.90 -3.65 3.71
CA LYS A 15 7.44 -4.95 3.18
C LYS A 15 6.48 -5.65 4.14
N VAL A 16 6.76 -5.63 5.45
CA VAL A 16 5.89 -6.22 6.48
C VAL A 16 4.53 -5.51 6.51
N HIS A 17 4.52 -4.17 6.49
CA HIS A 17 3.26 -3.42 6.45
C HIS A 17 2.44 -3.71 5.18
N VAL A 18 3.08 -3.77 4.00
CA VAL A 18 2.39 -4.13 2.75
C VAL A 18 1.80 -5.55 2.85
N LYS A 19 2.55 -6.52 3.36
CA LYS A 19 2.06 -7.89 3.57
C LYS A 19 0.83 -7.92 4.49
N HIS A 20 0.87 -7.19 5.60
CA HIS A 20 -0.26 -7.13 6.55
C HIS A 20 -1.47 -6.41 5.96
N LEU A 21 -1.27 -5.34 5.19
CA LEU A 21 -2.35 -4.63 4.50
C LEU A 21 -3.06 -5.55 3.51
N LEU A 22 -2.30 -6.25 2.66
CA LEU A 22 -2.86 -7.22 1.70
C LEU A 22 -3.67 -8.31 2.41
N LYS A 23 -3.16 -8.85 3.53
CA LYS A 23 -3.90 -9.84 4.33
C LYS A 23 -5.20 -9.30 4.89
N LYS A 24 -5.20 -8.08 5.46
CA LYS A 24 -6.40 -7.45 6.05
C LYS A 24 -7.47 -7.14 5.02
N LEU A 25 -7.06 -6.81 3.80
CA LEU A 25 -7.95 -6.50 2.68
C LEU A 25 -8.30 -7.73 1.81
N ASN A 26 -7.77 -8.91 2.15
CA ASN A 26 -7.90 -10.14 1.36
C ASN A 26 -7.45 -9.99 -0.11
N LEU A 27 -6.37 -9.23 -0.34
CA LEU A 27 -5.78 -9.00 -1.67
C LEU A 27 -4.49 -9.79 -1.82
N ARG A 28 -4.16 -10.20 -3.04
CA ARG A 28 -3.03 -11.10 -3.35
C ARG A 28 -1.79 -10.36 -3.82
N SER A 29 -1.93 -9.12 -4.32
CA SER A 29 -0.80 -8.37 -4.86
C SER A 29 -0.93 -6.86 -4.69
N ARG A 30 0.20 -6.17 -4.83
CA ARG A 30 0.23 -4.69 -4.84
C ARG A 30 -0.50 -4.09 -6.04
N VAL A 31 -0.53 -4.79 -7.17
CA VAL A 31 -1.27 -4.36 -8.37
C VAL A 31 -2.76 -4.40 -8.08
N GLU A 32 -3.23 -5.48 -7.49
CA GLU A 32 -4.64 -5.61 -7.06
C GLU A 32 -5.01 -4.54 -6.03
N ALA A 33 -4.13 -4.27 -5.05
CA ALA A 33 -4.33 -3.18 -4.10
C ALA A 33 -4.42 -1.79 -4.76
N ALA A 34 -3.60 -1.52 -5.78
CA ALA A 34 -3.69 -0.27 -6.53
C ALA A 34 -5.02 -0.15 -7.28
N VAL A 35 -5.47 -1.22 -7.95
CA VAL A 35 -6.77 -1.25 -8.64
C VAL A 35 -7.92 -1.09 -7.65
N TRP A 36 -7.87 -1.79 -6.52
CA TRP A 36 -8.85 -1.68 -5.44
C TRP A 36 -8.93 -0.25 -4.92
N ALA A 37 -7.80 0.39 -4.62
CA ALA A 37 -7.77 1.76 -4.09
C ALA A 37 -8.40 2.79 -5.04
N VAL A 38 -8.24 2.63 -6.36
CA VAL A 38 -8.92 3.48 -7.36
C VAL A 38 -10.42 3.21 -7.36
N LYS A 39 -10.83 1.94 -7.41
CA LYS A 39 -12.26 1.54 -7.43
C LYS A 39 -13.00 1.96 -6.15
N SER A 40 -12.31 1.95 -5.02
CA SER A 40 -12.86 2.34 -3.71
C SER A 40 -12.82 3.85 -3.45
N GLY A 41 -12.33 4.66 -4.39
CA GLY A 41 -12.23 6.11 -4.24
C GLY A 41 -11.09 6.60 -3.32
N ILE A 42 -10.32 5.69 -2.72
CA ILE A 42 -9.21 6.01 -1.80
C ILE A 42 -8.06 6.73 -2.52
N ALA A 43 -7.77 6.32 -3.75
CA ALA A 43 -6.66 6.87 -4.54
C ALA A 43 -7.06 8.03 -5.46
N GLN A 44 -8.24 8.63 -5.27
CA GLN A 44 -8.62 9.83 -6.01
C GLN A 44 -7.89 11.05 -5.43
N ARG A 45 -7.27 11.87 -6.28
CA ARG A 45 -6.77 13.18 -5.84
C ARG A 45 -7.99 14.01 -5.48
N HIS A 46 -8.18 14.33 -4.20
CA HIS A 46 -8.93 15.52 -3.86
C HIS A 46 -8.19 16.69 -4.50
N GLY A 47 -8.86 17.35 -5.45
CA GLY A 47 -8.38 18.59 -6.07
C GLY A 47 -8.26 19.69 -5.04
#